data_AF-A0A960EYW9-F1
#
_entry.id   AF-A0A960EYW9-F1
#
_cell.length_a   1.000
_cell.length_b   1.000
_cell.length_c   1.000
_cell.angle_alpha   90.00
_cell.angle_beta   90.00
_cell.angle_gamma   90.00
#
_symmetry.space_group_name_H-M   'P 1'
#
loop_
_entity.id
_entity.type
_entity.pdbx_description
1 polymer ?
#
loop_
_entity_poly.entity_id
_entity_poly.type
_entity_poly.pdbx_seq_one_letter_code
_entity_poly.pdbx_strand_id
1 'polypeptide(L)'
;MLPLDLHSREFQEDPAPTLAWLREHDPVHQSPYGYWLLTRYDDVAAALRDPRLSSHWGRKHAGRPQAEDPFLRAQQVVFHSFNMQDPPTHTRIRALVQQAFTRAAVDEQRDRIAALVDELL
;
A
#
# COMPACT_ATOMS: atom_id res chain seq x y z
N MET A 1 24.92 12.16 -7.53
CA MET A 1 23.56 11.58 -7.40
C MET A 1 22.83 12.44 -6.39
N LEU A 2 21.78 13.15 -6.79
CA LEU A 2 20.87 13.74 -5.81
C LEU A 2 20.28 12.58 -4.99
N PRO A 3 20.28 12.64 -3.65
CA PRO A 3 19.66 11.59 -2.85
C PRO A 3 18.19 11.47 -3.26
N LEU A 4 17.79 10.28 -3.69
CA LEU A 4 16.39 9.98 -3.97
C LEU A 4 15.62 10.16 -2.66
N ASP A 5 14.88 11.26 -2.55
CA ASP A 5 14.01 11.52 -1.43
C ASP A 5 12.54 11.38 -1.87
N LEU A 6 11.96 10.22 -1.59
CA LEU A 6 10.54 9.93 -1.83
C LEU A 6 9.60 10.77 -0.96
N HIS A 7 10.13 11.48 0.03
CA HIS A 7 9.39 12.36 0.92
C HIS A 7 9.54 13.83 0.53
N SER A 8 10.34 14.14 -0.50
CA SER A 8 10.48 15.50 -1.01
C SER A 8 9.17 15.98 -1.64
N ARG A 9 8.89 17.29 -1.50
CA ARG A 9 7.72 17.92 -2.12
C ARG A 9 7.73 17.74 -3.64
N GLU A 10 8.91 17.85 -4.26
CA GLU A 10 9.09 17.65 -5.70
C GLU A 10 8.61 16.26 -6.14
N PHE A 11 9.03 15.19 -5.43
CA PHE A 11 8.57 13.84 -5.74
C PHE A 11 7.07 13.65 -5.49
N GLN A 12 6.52 14.24 -4.44
CA GLN A 12 5.09 14.13 -4.12
C GLN A 12 4.20 14.85 -5.14
N GLU A 13 4.68 15.95 -5.71
CA GLU A 13 3.96 16.74 -6.72
C GLU A 13 4.10 16.13 -8.12
N ASP A 14 5.31 15.68 -8.49
CA ASP A 14 5.57 15.01 -9.77
C ASP A 14 6.53 13.82 -9.63
N PRO A 15 6.01 12.62 -9.32
CA PRO A 15 6.85 11.44 -9.16
C PRO A 15 7.31 10.87 -10.50
N ALA A 16 6.68 11.23 -11.62
CA ALA A 16 6.86 10.54 -12.90
C ALA A 16 8.30 10.63 -13.45
N PRO A 17 8.99 11.78 -13.44
CA PRO A 17 10.39 11.88 -13.88
C PRO A 17 11.32 11.00 -13.05
N THR A 18 11.18 11.04 -11.73
CA THR A 18 12.00 10.26 -10.80
C THR A 18 11.80 8.76 -11.02
N LEU A 19 10.55 8.31 -11.11
CA LEU A 19 10.24 6.91 -11.37
C LEU A 19 10.68 6.46 -12.77
N ALA A 20 10.65 7.34 -13.77
CA ALA A 20 11.15 7.04 -15.12
C ALA A 20 12.67 6.83 -15.12
N TRP A 21 13.40 7.70 -14.40
CA TRP A 21 14.83 7.54 -14.25
C TRP A 21 15.18 6.22 -13.54
N LEU A 22 14.50 5.89 -12.45
CA LEU A 22 14.71 4.64 -11.72
C LEU A 22 14.43 3.41 -12.59
N ARG A 23 13.33 3.39 -13.35
CA ARG A 23 13.02 2.26 -14.25
C ARG A 23 14.14 1.93 -15.24
N GLU A 24 14.83 2.96 -15.73
CA GLU A 24 15.90 2.83 -16.70
C GLU A 24 17.23 2.47 -16.05
N HIS A 25 17.60 3.14 -14.95
CA HIS A 25 18.96 3.10 -14.41
C HIS A 25 19.13 2.27 -13.14
N ASP A 26 18.09 2.19 -12.30
CA ASP A 26 18.12 1.48 -11.01
C ASP A 26 16.72 0.94 -10.64
N PRO A 27 16.23 -0.08 -11.37
CA PRO A 27 14.83 -0.49 -11.32
C PRO A 27 14.44 -1.20 -10.01
N VAL A 28 15.45 -1.70 -9.28
CA VAL A 28 15.34 -2.36 -7.98
C VAL A 28 16.24 -1.60 -6.99
N HIS A 29 15.77 -0.44 -6.58
CA HIS A 29 16.55 0.50 -5.77
C HIS A 29 16.46 0.18 -4.28
N GLN A 30 17.60 0.11 -3.59
CA GLN A 30 17.62 0.00 -2.13
C GLN A 30 17.60 1.40 -1.50
N SER A 31 16.52 1.74 -0.82
CA SER A 31 16.43 3.03 -0.13
C SER A 31 17.38 3.12 1.07
N PRO A 32 17.83 4.34 1.44
CA PRO A 32 18.54 4.59 2.70
C PRO A 32 17.76 4.17 3.96
N TYR A 33 16.44 3.99 3.84
CA TYR A 33 15.54 3.60 4.91
C TYR A 33 15.36 2.07 5.04
N GLY A 34 16.07 1.28 4.24
CA GLY A 34 16.12 -0.17 4.36
C GLY A 34 14.99 -0.94 3.68
N TYR A 35 14.18 -0.28 2.84
CA TYR A 35 13.21 -0.94 1.96
C TYR A 35 13.65 -0.90 0.49
N TRP A 36 13.22 -1.91 -0.27
CA TRP A 36 13.44 -2.02 -1.71
C TRP A 36 12.30 -1.33 -2.47
N LEU A 37 12.64 -0.57 -3.51
CA LEU A 37 11.70 0.02 -4.45
C LEU A 37 11.76 -0.78 -5.76
N LEU A 38 10.59 -1.25 -6.21
CA LEU A 38 10.43 -1.86 -7.52
C LEU A 38 9.71 -0.87 -8.42
N THR A 39 10.28 -0.56 -9.58
CA THR A 39 9.73 0.48 -10.46
C THR A 39 9.27 -0.04 -11.82
N ARG A 40 9.73 -1.23 -12.24
CA ARG A 40 9.24 -1.89 -13.46
C ARG A 40 7.96 -2.65 -13.19
N TYR A 41 7.06 -2.64 -14.18
CA TYR A 41 5.76 -3.30 -14.07
C TYR A 41 5.88 -4.78 -13.71
N ASP A 42 6.77 -5.51 -14.41
CA ASP A 42 6.92 -6.96 -14.22
C ASP A 42 7.42 -7.31 -12.82
N ASP A 43 8.37 -6.55 -12.28
CA ASP A 43 8.88 -6.75 -10.92
C ASP A 43 7.80 -6.53 -9.87
N VAL A 44 7.03 -5.44 -10.01
CA VAL A 44 5.90 -5.13 -9.11
C VAL A 44 4.83 -6.21 -9.22
N ALA A 45 4.46 -6.61 -10.43
CA ALA A 45 3.42 -7.60 -10.67
C ALA A 45 3.82 -9.01 -10.19
N ALA A 46 5.11 -9.36 -10.27
CA ALA A 46 5.65 -10.58 -9.70
C ALA A 46 5.64 -10.53 -8.17
N ALA A 47 6.14 -9.45 -7.57
CA ALA A 47 6.19 -9.26 -6.12
C ALA A 47 4.79 -9.33 -5.47
N LEU A 48 3.79 -8.67 -6.08
CA LEU A 48 2.41 -8.67 -5.58
C LEU A 48 1.74 -10.05 -5.57
N ARG A 49 2.27 -11.02 -6.32
CA ARG A 49 1.76 -12.40 -6.40
C ARG A 49 2.64 -13.41 -5.70
N ASP A 50 3.82 -13.01 -5.22
CA ASP A 50 4.79 -13.90 -4.61
C ASP A 50 4.41 -14.21 -3.16
N PRO A 51 4.03 -15.47 -2.81
CA PRO A 51 3.62 -15.83 -1.46
C PRO A 51 4.77 -15.78 -0.44
N ARG A 52 6.03 -15.60 -0.89
CA ARG A 52 7.18 -15.38 -0.01
C ARG A 52 7.20 -13.96 0.57
N LEU A 53 6.49 -13.01 -0.06
CA LEU A 53 6.38 -11.64 0.41
C LEU A 53 5.11 -11.48 1.25
N SER A 54 5.27 -10.98 2.47
CA SER A 54 4.20 -10.88 3.47
C SER A 54 3.72 -9.43 3.62
N SER A 55 2.39 -9.28 3.74
CA SER A 55 1.73 -8.01 4.06
C SER A 55 1.70 -7.75 5.57
N HIS A 56 2.07 -8.72 6.41
CA HIS A 56 2.17 -8.55 7.86
C HIS A 56 3.38 -7.67 8.22
N TRP A 57 3.22 -6.36 8.10
CA TRP A 57 4.28 -5.42 8.45
C TRP A 57 4.67 -5.53 9.94
N GLY A 58 3.69 -5.82 10.81
CA GLY A 58 3.93 -6.10 12.23
C GLY A 58 4.88 -7.26 12.52
N ARG A 59 5.08 -8.22 11.59
CA ARG A 59 6.09 -9.29 11.75
C ARG A 59 7.52 -8.74 11.75
N LYS A 60 7.80 -7.63 11.06
CA LYS A 60 9.12 -6.97 11.12
C LYS A 60 9.48 -6.48 12.53
N HIS A 61 8.47 -6.33 13.40
CA HIS A 61 8.62 -5.96 14.79
C HIS A 61 8.33 -7.12 15.76
N ALA A 62 8.12 -8.35 15.26
CA ALA A 62 7.90 -9.52 16.10
C ALA A 62 9.12 -9.73 17.01
N GLY A 63 8.89 -9.69 18.34
CA GLY A 63 9.95 -9.77 19.35
C GLY A 63 10.33 -8.44 20.00
N ARG A 64 9.86 -7.30 19.49
CA ARG A 64 9.89 -6.03 20.23
C ARG A 64 8.59 -5.88 21.04
N PRO A 65 8.63 -5.53 22.33
CA PRO A 65 7.42 -5.24 23.08
C PRO A 65 6.68 -4.07 22.40
N GLN A 66 5.58 -4.35 21.70
CA GLN A 66 4.77 -3.29 21.04
C GLN A 66 4.30 -2.21 22.03
N ALA A 67 4.26 -2.53 23.33
CA ALA A 67 3.88 -1.62 24.40
C ALA A 67 4.95 -0.55 24.69
N GLU A 68 6.22 -0.78 24.32
CA GLU A 68 7.36 0.09 24.64
C GLU A 68 7.70 1.07 23.51
N ASP A 69 7.19 0.83 22.29
CA ASP A 69 7.38 1.72 21.15
C ASP A 69 6.08 2.54 20.90
N PRO A 70 6.09 3.86 21.19
CA PRO A 70 4.93 4.72 21.00
C PRO A 70 4.39 4.72 19.56
N PHE A 71 5.26 4.56 18.56
CA PHE A 71 4.88 4.50 17.15
C PHE A 71 4.12 3.20 16.86
N LEU A 72 4.63 2.06 17.34
CA LEU A 72 3.96 0.78 17.17
C LEU A 72 2.60 0.73 17.89
N ARG A 73 2.52 1.33 19.08
CA ARG A 73 1.26 1.46 19.82
C ARG A 73 0.23 2.28 19.06
N ALA A 74 0.63 3.44 18.53
CA ALA A 74 -0.26 4.32 17.77
C ALA A 74 -0.78 3.65 16.48
N GLN A 75 0.02 2.76 15.89
CA GLN A 75 -0.32 2.06 14.64
C GLN A 75 -0.95 0.68 14.82
N GLN A 76 -1.26 0.26 16.06
CA GLN A 76 -1.85 -1.06 16.30
C GLN A 76 -3.12 -1.29 15.47
N VAL A 77 -4.01 -0.31 15.35
CA VAL A 77 -5.22 -0.44 14.54
C VAL A 77 -4.88 -0.70 13.06
N VAL A 78 -3.88 -0.01 12.53
CA VAL A 78 -3.42 -0.16 11.14
C VAL A 78 -2.77 -1.53 10.94
N PHE A 79 -1.92 -1.99 11.84
CA PHE A 79 -1.27 -3.30 11.70
C PHE A 79 -2.24 -4.48 11.83
N HIS A 80 -3.40 -4.28 12.47
CA HIS A 80 -4.45 -5.28 12.58
C HIS A 80 -5.54 -5.14 11.50
N SER A 81 -5.44 -4.16 10.59
CA SER A 81 -6.35 -4.06 9.45
C SER A 81 -6.14 -5.22 8.48
N PHE A 82 -7.20 -5.65 7.79
CA PHE A 82 -7.14 -6.87 6.97
C PHE A 82 -6.16 -6.78 5.80
N ASN A 83 -5.90 -5.57 5.26
CA ASN A 83 -4.90 -5.34 4.21
C ASN A 83 -3.45 -5.49 4.70
N MET A 84 -3.22 -5.52 6.02
CA MET A 84 -1.93 -5.84 6.63
C MET A 84 -1.87 -7.31 7.09
N GLN A 85 -2.78 -8.16 6.60
CA GLN A 85 -2.82 -9.58 6.89
C GLN A 85 -2.45 -10.43 5.65
N ASP A 86 -1.98 -11.64 5.90
CA ASP A 86 -1.66 -12.71 4.96
C ASP A 86 -2.80 -13.75 5.03
N PRO A 87 -2.93 -14.63 4.04
CA PRO A 87 -3.75 -15.83 4.18
C PRO A 87 -3.32 -16.67 5.42
N PRO A 88 -4.27 -17.34 6.11
CA PRO A 88 -5.70 -17.41 5.81
C PRO A 88 -6.52 -16.24 6.38
N THR A 89 -5.95 -15.44 7.29
CA THR A 89 -6.67 -14.36 7.98
C THR A 89 -7.20 -13.31 7.00
N HIS A 90 -6.36 -12.86 6.07
CA HIS A 90 -6.75 -11.93 5.01
C HIS A 90 -7.92 -12.47 4.18
N THR A 91 -7.80 -13.70 3.67
CA THR A 91 -8.82 -14.32 2.84
C THR A 91 -10.16 -14.45 3.58
N ARG A 92 -10.12 -14.81 4.87
CA ARG A 92 -11.32 -14.91 5.71
C ARG A 92 -12.03 -13.56 5.88
N ILE A 93 -11.29 -12.50 6.23
CA ILE A 93 -11.90 -11.17 6.44
C ILE A 93 -12.39 -10.59 5.11
N ARG A 94 -11.62 -10.75 4.03
CA ARG A 94 -12.01 -10.32 2.67
C ARG A 94 -13.35 -10.94 2.27
N ALA A 95 -13.55 -12.23 2.55
CA ALA A 95 -14.80 -12.93 2.23
C ALA A 95 -16.03 -12.34 2.95
N LEU A 96 -15.86 -11.75 4.14
CA LEU A 96 -16.94 -11.11 4.89
C LEU A 96 -17.36 -9.76 4.30
N VAL A 97 -16.40 -8.99 3.77
CA VAL A 97 -16.65 -7.61 3.31
C VAL A 97 -16.89 -7.51 1.80
N GLN A 98 -16.46 -8.49 1.01
CA GLN A 98 -16.49 -8.40 -0.46
C GLN A 98 -17.90 -8.21 -1.06
N GLN A 99 -18.97 -8.59 -0.35
CA GLN A 99 -20.34 -8.45 -0.83
C GLN A 99 -20.76 -6.98 -1.03
N ALA A 100 -20.21 -6.07 -0.23
CA ALA A 100 -20.42 -4.63 -0.37
C ALA A 100 -19.71 -4.03 -1.60
N PHE A 101 -18.81 -4.79 -2.23
CA PHE A 101 -17.99 -4.35 -3.38
C PHE A 101 -18.25 -5.18 -4.64
N THR A 102 -19.42 -5.83 -4.72
CA THR A 102 -19.86 -6.48 -5.95
C THR A 102 -20.14 -5.43 -7.03
N ARG A 103 -20.11 -5.85 -8.31
CA ARG A 103 -20.46 -4.96 -9.43
C ARG A 103 -21.82 -4.29 -9.22
N ALA A 104 -22.83 -5.07 -8.82
CA ALA A 104 -24.18 -4.56 -8.55
C ALA A 104 -24.18 -3.53 -7.41
N ALA A 105 -23.55 -3.83 -6.27
CA ALA A 105 -23.48 -2.90 -5.13
C ALA A 105 -22.77 -1.58 -5.49
N VAL A 106 -21.74 -1.64 -6.34
CA VAL A 106 -21.05 -0.44 -6.85
C VAL A 106 -21.92 0.32 -7.85
N ASP A 107 -22.61 -0.39 -8.76
CA ASP A 107 -23.50 0.22 -9.75
C ASP A 107 -24.68 0.96 -9.07
N GLU A 108 -25.20 0.42 -7.96
CA GLU A 108 -26.24 1.09 -7.14
C GLU A 108 -25.78 2.42 -6.54
N GLN A 109 -24.47 2.64 -6.36
CA GLN A 109 -23.97 3.93 -5.86
C GLN A 109 -23.90 5.01 -6.94
N ARG A 110 -24.05 4.66 -8.22
CA ARG A 110 -23.85 5.58 -9.36
C ARG A 110 -24.68 6.85 -9.23
N ASP A 111 -25.99 6.71 -9.07
CA ASP A 111 -26.92 7.85 -9.08
C ASP A 111 -26.72 8.74 -7.85
N ARG A 112 -26.44 8.13 -6.69
CA ARG A 112 -26.11 8.86 -5.46
C ARG A 112 -24.83 9.68 -5.62
N ILE A 113 -23.79 9.08 -6.18
CA ILE A 113 -22.52 9.78 -6.42
C ILE A 113 -22.73 10.92 -7.40
N ALA A 114 -23.48 10.70 -8.50
CA ALA A 114 -23.80 11.74 -9.47
C ALA A 114 -24.54 12.92 -8.81
N ALA A 115 -25.58 12.65 -8.03
CA ALA A 115 -26.31 13.70 -7.31
C ALA A 115 -25.43 14.49 -6.33
N LEU A 116 -24.53 13.84 -5.61
CA LEU A 116 -23.58 14.51 -4.71
C LEU A 116 -22.58 15.38 -5.47
N VAL A 117 -22.16 14.95 -6.66
CA VAL A 117 -21.27 15.75 -7.52
C VAL A 117 -22.03 16.97 -8.05
N ASP A 118 -23.25 16.80 -8.53
CA ASP A 118 -24.10 17.88 -9.05
C ASP A 118 -24.46 18.92 -7.97
N GLU A 119 -24.53 18.51 -6.70
CA GLU A 119 -24.75 19.44 -5.57
C GLU A 119 -23.50 20.27 -5.24
N LEU A 120 -22.30 19.70 -5.43
CA LEU A 120 -21.04 20.28 -4.98
C LEU A 120 -20.28 21.06 -6.06
N LEU A 121 -20.66 20.94 -7.34
CA LEU A 121 -20.07 21.62 -8.50
C LEU A 121 -21.06 22.56 -9.18
#